data_AF-A0A7J9MZG0-F1
#
_entry.id   AF-A0A7J9MZG0-F1
#
_cell.length_a   1.000
_cell.length_b   1.000
_cell.length_c   1.000
_cell.angle_alpha   90.00
_cell.angle_beta   90.00
_cell.angle_gamma   90.00
#
_symmetry.space_group_name_H-M   'P 1'
#
loop_
_entity.id
_entity.type
_entity.pdbx_description
1 polymer ?
#
loop_
_entity_poly.entity_id
_entity_poly.type
_entity_poly.pdbx_seq_one_letter_code
_entity_poly.pdbx_strand_id
1 'polypeptide(L)' 'MEHLFLKILADEAQKGNKPSNTFKVVSINRVVVAISERFQVQCNVKHVENHLRIVKKTNGNLYAQFGPKVVLDGMIT' A
#
# COMPACT_ATOMS: atom_id res chain seq x y z
N MET A 1 -8.36 8.30 1.44
CA MET A 1 -6.88 8.11 1.44
C MET A 1 -6.49 6.67 1.14
N GLU A 2 -7.18 5.66 1.70
CA GLU A 2 -6.86 4.23 1.49
C GLU A 2 -6.75 3.81 0.03
N HIS A 3 -7.63 4.25 -0.87
CA HIS A 3 -7.55 3.86 -2.29
C HIS A 3 -6.23 4.23 -2.99
N LEU A 4 -5.68 5.43 -2.73
CA LEU A 4 -4.39 5.83 -3.31
C LEU A 4 -3.25 4.96 -2.76
N PHE A 5 -3.26 4.76 -1.45
CA PHE A 5 -2.30 3.95 -0.72
C PHE A 5 -2.28 2.50 -1.24
N LEU A 6 -3.45 1.86 -1.36
CA LEU A 6 -3.56 0.48 -1.80
C LEU A 6 -3.17 0.33 -3.28
N LYS A 7 -3.51 1.30 -4.13
CA LYS A 7 -3.11 1.29 -5.54
C LYS A 7 -1.59 1.32 -5.70
N ILE A 8 -0.90 2.21 -4.98
CA ILE A 8 0.57 2.28 -5.04
C ILE A 8 1.20 0.99 -4.52
N LEU A 9 0.67 0.42 -3.44
CA LEU A 9 1.17 -0.84 -2.89
C LEU A 9 0.93 -2.03 -3.84
N ALA A 10 -0.17 -2.04 -4.60
CA ALA A 10 -0.40 -3.04 -5.63
C ALA A 10 0.66 -2.95 -6.74
N ASP A 11 0.92 -1.75 -7.26
CA ASP A 11 1.95 -1.53 -8.28
C ASP A 11 3.34 -1.97 -7.77
N GLU A 12 3.66 -1.66 -6.51
CA GLU A 12 4.93 -2.02 -5.90
C GLU A 12 5.05 -3.53 -5.64
N ALA A 13 3.96 -4.20 -5.30
CA ALA A 13 3.93 -5.66 -5.17
C ALA A 13 4.18 -6.34 -6.52
N GLN A 14 3.57 -5.84 -7.61
CA GLN A 14 3.81 -6.33 -8.97
C GLN A 14 5.27 -6.18 -9.41
N LYS A 15 5.95 -5.14 -8.94
CA LYS A 15 7.40 -4.93 -9.17
C LYS A 15 8.30 -5.82 -8.31
N GLY A 16 7.75 -6.70 -7.48
CA GLY A 16 8.52 -7.55 -6.57
C GLY A 16 9.05 -6.83 -5.33
N ASN A 17 8.51 -5.65 -5.00
CA ASN A 17 8.88 -4.95 -3.77
C ASN A 17 8.12 -5.43 -2.54
N LYS A 18 7.37 -6.53 -2.67
CA LYS A 18 6.79 -7.31 -1.56
C LYS A 18 7.28 -8.77 -1.64
N PRO A 19 8.57 -9.04 -1.34
CA PRO A 19 9.13 -10.39 -1.44
C PRO A 19 8.56 -11.38 -0.40
N SER A 20 7.86 -10.89 0.62
CA SER A 20 7.23 -11.70 1.67
C SER A 20 5.95 -11.01 2.16
N ASN A 21 5.62 -11.10 3.45
CA ASN A 21 4.44 -10.45 4.03
C ASN A 21 4.63 -8.96 4.36
N THR A 22 5.75 -8.38 3.94
CA THR A 22 6.14 -6.98 4.19
C THR A 22 6.64 -6.34 2.90
N PHE A 23 6.35 -5.04 2.74
CA PHE A 23 6.88 -4.23 1.65
C PHE A 23 8.32 -3.77 1.95
N LYS A 24 9.12 -3.59 0.90
CA LYS A 24 10.42 -2.93 1.01
C LYS A 24 10.23 -1.45 1.36
N VAL A 25 11.23 -0.88 2.02
CA VAL A 25 11.26 0.55 2.40
C VAL A 25 11.01 1.48 1.21
N VAL A 26 11.52 1.13 0.03
CA VAL A 26 11.32 1.91 -1.21
C VAL A 26 9.84 2.10 -1.55
N SER A 27 9.01 1.09 -1.31
CA SER A 27 7.56 1.14 -1.57
C SER A 27 6.84 1.98 -0.54
N ILE A 28 7.25 1.89 0.73
CA ILE A 28 6.70 2.70 1.81
C ILE A 28 7.04 4.19 1.59
N ASN A 29 8.27 4.51 1.17
CA ASN A 29 8.67 5.87 0.82
C ASN A 29 7.86 6.42 -0.36
N ARG A 30 7.59 5.60 -1.38
CA ARG A 30 6.77 6.02 -2.53
C ARG A 30 5.34 6.38 -2.11
N VAL A 31 4.77 5.62 -1.17
CA VAL A 31 3.47 5.94 -0.59
C VAL A 31 3.50 7.25 0.21
N VAL A 32 4.53 7.46 1.04
CA VAL A 32 4.73 8.71 1.79
C VAL A 32 4.74 9.91 0.86
N VAL A 33 5.57 9.88 -0.18
CA VAL A 33 5.70 10.97 -1.16
C VAL A 33 4.36 11.25 -1.83
N ALA A 34 3.70 10.22 -2.37
CA ALA A 34 2.44 10.40 -3.08
C ALA A 34 1.30 10.92 -2.20
N ILE A 35 1.23 10.50 -0.92
CA ILE A 35 0.24 11.02 0.03
C ILE A 35 0.57 12.48 0.36
N SER A 36 1.83 12.77 0.67
CA SER A 36 2.26 14.13 1.00
C SER A 36 1.99 15.11 -0.14
N GLU A 37 2.31 14.73 -1.37
CA GLU A 37 2.06 15.56 -2.55
C GLU A 37 0.56 15.72 -2.85
N ARG A 38 -0.20 14.61 -2.86
CA ARG A 38 -1.61 14.68 -3.27
C ARG A 38 -2.50 15.41 -2.27
N PHE A 39 -2.21 15.25 -0.98
CA PHE A 39 -3.04 15.83 0.09
C PHE A 39 -2.41 17.07 0.74
N GLN A 40 -1.19 17.44 0.34
CA GLN A 40 -0.46 18.58 0.92
C GLN A 40 -0.29 18.44 2.45
N VAL A 41 0.01 17.22 2.91
CA VAL A 41 0.15 16.89 4.33
C VAL A 41 1.57 16.40 4.66
N GLN A 42 2.02 16.62 5.90
CA GLN A 42 3.22 15.95 6.40
C GLN A 42 2.91 14.47 6.67
N CYS A 43 3.32 13.61 5.73
CA CYS A 43 3.29 12.18 5.88
C CYS A 43 4.72 11.69 6.16
N ASN A 44 4.86 10.72 7.06
CA ASN A 44 6.15 10.10 7.31
C ASN A 44 5.99 8.57 7.29
N VAL A 45 7.12 7.87 7.21
CA VAL A 45 7.17 6.41 7.12
C VAL A 45 6.41 5.75 8.28
N LYS A 46 6.55 6.25 9.51
CA LYS A 46 5.86 5.70 10.69
C LYS A 46 4.34 5.79 10.57
N HIS A 47 3.81 6.87 9.99
CA HIS A 47 2.37 7.02 9.74
C HIS A 47 1.87 5.94 8.77
N VAL A 48 2.61 5.73 7.68
CA VAL A 48 2.28 4.73 6.64
C VAL A 48 2.39 3.32 7.20
N GLU A 49 3.43 3.00 7.95
CA GLU A 49 3.61 1.69 8.60
C GLU A 49 2.53 1.39 9.64
N ASN A 50 2.17 2.38 10.47
CA ASN A 50 1.13 2.20 11.47
C ASN A 50 -0.24 1.95 10.81
N HIS A 51 -0.55 2.72 9.76
CA HIS A 51 -1.78 2.51 9.00
C HIS A 51 -1.80 1.14 8.33
N LEU A 52 -0.66 0.72 7.76
CA LEU A 52 -0.49 -0.58 7.14
C LEU A 52 -0.73 -1.74 8.13
N ARG A 53 -0.28 -1.59 9.38
CA ARG A 53 -0.55 -2.54 10.47
C ARG A 53 -2.05 -2.62 10.80
N ILE A 54 -2.73 -1.48 10.85
CA ILE A 54 -4.19 -1.42 11.11
C ILE A 54 -4.94 -2.10 9.97
N VAL A 55 -4.65 -1.75 8.70
CA VAL A 55 -5.27 -2.38 7.52
C VAL A 55 -5.07 -3.89 7.52
N LYS A 56 -3.87 -4.38 7.86
CA LYS A 56 -3.61 -5.82 7.98
C LYS A 56 -4.45 -6.50 9.07
N LYS A 57 -4.62 -5.83 10.21
CA LYS A 57 -5.37 -6.37 11.36
C LYS A 57 -6.87 -6.39 11.10
N THR A 58 -7.41 -5.33 10.50
CA THR A 58 -8.85 -5.17 10.25
C THR A 58 -9.29 -5.93 9.00
N ASN A 59 -8.44 -5.98 7.98
CA ASN A 59 -8.80 -6.48 6.64
C ASN A 59 -7.81 -7.55 6.15
N GLY A 60 -7.57 -8.61 6.94
CA GLY A 60 -6.59 -9.66 6.62
C GLY A 60 -6.62 -10.20 5.18
N ASN A 61 -7.80 -10.19 4.55
CA ASN A 61 -8.00 -10.58 3.15
C ASN A 61 -7.55 -9.54 2.10
N LEU A 62 -7.65 -8.23 2.36
CA LEU A 62 -7.14 -7.17 1.47
C LEU A 62 -5.61 -7.21 1.35
N TYR A 63 -4.96 -7.69 2.39
CA TYR A 63 -3.51 -7.82 2.42
C TYR A 63 -2.99 -9.04 1.66
N ALA A 64 -3.79 -10.12 1.61
CA ALA A 64 -3.53 -11.29 0.76
C ALA A 64 -3.65 -10.97 -0.74
N GLN A 65 -4.35 -9.88 -1.09
CA GLN A 65 -4.53 -9.45 -2.48
C GLN A 65 -3.27 -8.83 -3.11
N PHE A 66 -2.24 -8.52 -2.32
CA PHE A 66 -0.95 -8.07 -2.86
C PHE A 66 -0.01 -9.25 -3.21
N GLY A 67 -0.54 -10.47 -3.32
CA GLY A 67 0.17 -11.65 -3.83
C GLY A 67 0.25 -11.68 -5.38
N PRO A 68 0.97 -12.64 -5.98
CA PRO A 68 1.30 -12.66 -7.42
C PRO A 68 0.11 -12.84 -8.39
N LYS A 69 -1.13 -12.71 -7.94
CA LYS A 69 -2.34 -12.74 -8.78
C LYS A 69 -3.46 -11.97 -8.10
N VAL A 70 -3.52 -10.65 -8.30
CA VAL A 70 -4.78 -9.92 -8.22
C VAL A 70 -4.89 -8.97 -9.38
N VAL A 71 -5.76 -9.34 -10.31
CA VAL A 71 -6.27 -8.46 -11.35
C VAL A 71 -7.18 -7.47 -10.63
N LEU A 72 -6.80 -6.20 -10.63
CA LEU A 72 -7.55 -5.08 -10.02
C LEU A 72 -8.83 -4.71 -10.78
N ASP A 73 -9.32 -5.54 -11.71
CA ASP A 73 -10.43 -5.21 -12.63
C ASP A 73 -11.78 -5.02 -11.92
N GLY A 74 -11.94 -5.50 -10.68
CA GLY A 74 -13.24 -5.52 -10.00
C GLY A 74 -13.45 -4.49 -8.89
N MET A 75 -12.48 -3.60 -8.61
CA MET A 75 -12.56 -2.68 -7.47
C MET A 75 -13.01 -1.25 -7.82
N ILE A 76 -13.35 -0.99 -9.08
CA ILE A 76 -13.91 0.29 -9.53
C ILE A 76 -15.25 0.02 -10.22
N THR A 77 -16.26 -0.35 -9.44
CA THR A 77 -17.67 -0.14 -9.81
C THR A 77 -18.43 0.20 -8.54
#